data_AF-A0A225DZ96-F1
#
_entry.id   AF-A0A225DZ96-F1
#
_cell.length_a   1.000
_cell.length_b   1.000
_cell.length_c   1.000
_cell.angle_alpha   90.00
_cell.angle_beta   90.00
_cell.angle_gamma   90.00
#
_symmetry.space_group_name_H-M   'P 1'
#
loop_
_entity.id
_entity.type
_entity.pdbx_description
1 polymer ?
#
loop_
_entity_poly.entity_id
_entity_poly.type
_entity_poly.pdbx_seq_one_letter_code
_entity_poly.pdbx_strand_id
1 'polypeptide(L)'
;MTHRISRRRALQLGAAGSIGYLFTGPAVSVARVVGANDKIRVAGIGVGGKGSSDIEQAGHVMTVVALCDIDTDRLDKRATTWPSAQKFFDYRKLFDQMMKEIDAVTVSTADHSHTLPSVIAMRAGKHVYCQKPLTHTVFEARFMRETATKYKVCTQMGNQGSAANGLRRGVELVRGGAIGEVKEAHVWTNRPAHYWKQSPDIVARPSDKPPVPKHVHWEEWIGPAPFRAYHRAYHPHDWRGYWDFGTGALGDMACHTANLTFRSLKLDAPEAVIAEAAEINPETYPAWAHITYLFPARESLPACALHWYEGKKDGKRILPPEELLAKVLKPGEKLVDSGSILVGSKGILFSPNDYGAQYRLTPEKDFEGIQTSKPEKAPEGTFVGEDGYQKKEWADAIRAGKPTHAASNFDFAGRLTEAMLLGNIAVRFAGQKLAWDAANLKFTNSEAATKLVKTEYRQGWDILGTV
;
A
#
# COMPACT_ATOMS: atom_id res chain seq x y z
N MET A 1 -36.63 -3.50 -21.34
CA MET A 1 -37.14 -2.42 -20.48
C MET A 1 -36.48 -2.54 -19.13
N THR A 2 -35.48 -1.70 -18.87
CA THR A 2 -34.68 -1.69 -17.64
C THR A 2 -35.41 -0.90 -16.56
N HIS A 3 -35.81 -1.57 -15.47
CA HIS A 3 -36.46 -0.88 -14.36
C HIS A 3 -35.41 -0.10 -13.55
N ARG A 4 -35.48 1.24 -13.63
CA ARG A 4 -34.80 2.17 -12.71
C ARG A 4 -35.23 1.86 -11.27
N ILE A 5 -34.27 1.56 -10.40
CA ILE A 5 -34.49 1.51 -8.95
C ILE A 5 -34.30 2.93 -8.42
N SER A 6 -35.38 3.57 -7.97
CA SER A 6 -35.31 4.88 -7.33
C SER A 6 -34.94 4.75 -5.85
N ARG A 7 -34.37 5.83 -5.27
CA ARG A 7 -33.96 5.93 -3.84
C ARG A 7 -34.98 5.38 -2.84
N ARG A 8 -36.29 5.52 -3.14
CA ARG A 8 -37.37 5.01 -2.29
C ARG A 8 -37.46 3.49 -2.23
N ARG A 9 -37.10 2.80 -3.32
CA ARG A 9 -37.16 1.34 -3.43
C ARG A 9 -35.91 0.67 -2.82
N ALA A 10 -34.77 1.36 -2.84
CA ALA A 10 -33.56 0.95 -2.11
C ALA A 10 -33.79 0.97 -0.58
N LEU A 11 -34.50 1.97 -0.07
CA LEU A 11 -34.87 2.05 1.36
C LEU A 11 -35.88 0.97 1.77
N GLN A 12 -36.82 0.61 0.90
CA GLN A 12 -37.78 -0.47 1.18
C GLN A 12 -37.14 -1.87 1.12
N LEU A 13 -36.14 -2.08 0.27
CA LEU A 13 -35.34 -3.32 0.27
C LEU A 13 -34.39 -3.41 1.47
N GLY A 14 -34.03 -2.28 2.09
CA GLY A 14 -33.22 -2.22 3.31
C GLY A 14 -33.92 -2.75 4.57
N ALA A 15 -35.24 -2.93 4.56
CA ALA A 15 -35.98 -3.50 5.70
C ALA A 15 -35.98 -5.05 5.72
N ALA A 16 -35.54 -5.71 4.64
CA ALA A 16 -35.54 -7.18 4.53
C ALA A 16 -34.13 -7.80 4.37
N GLY A 17 -33.05 -7.00 4.49
CA GLY A 17 -31.68 -7.50 4.41
C GLY A 17 -30.74 -6.68 5.30
N SER A 18 -29.87 -7.38 6.02
CA SER A 18 -28.87 -6.92 7.00
C SER A 18 -27.90 -5.82 6.52
N ILE A 19 -27.94 -5.42 5.25
CA ILE A 19 -27.07 -4.41 4.65
C ILE A 19 -27.38 -3.00 5.21
N GLY A 20 -28.63 -2.67 5.53
CA GLY A 20 -29.01 -1.32 5.99
C GLY A 20 -28.48 -0.95 7.40
N TYR A 21 -28.29 -1.94 8.27
CA TYR A 21 -27.87 -1.73 9.66
C TYR A 21 -26.41 -1.27 9.78
N LEU A 22 -25.55 -1.62 8.80
CA LEU A 22 -24.15 -1.22 8.77
C LEU A 22 -23.93 0.26 8.40
N PHE A 23 -24.94 0.96 7.89
CA PHE A 23 -24.78 2.31 7.34
C PHE A 23 -25.46 3.44 8.14
N THR A 24 -26.35 3.14 9.10
CA THR A 24 -27.11 4.18 9.82
C THR A 24 -27.27 3.99 11.33
N GLY A 25 -26.82 2.86 11.90
CA GLY A 25 -26.91 2.64 13.34
C GLY A 25 -25.90 3.49 14.13
N PRO A 26 -26.24 3.97 15.35
CA PRO A 26 -25.23 4.53 16.24
C PRO A 26 -24.23 3.42 16.54
N ALA A 27 -22.97 3.61 16.14
CA ALA A 27 -21.87 2.69 16.39
C ALA A 27 -21.56 2.68 17.90
N VAL A 28 -22.37 1.97 18.68
CA VAL A 28 -21.98 1.51 20.02
C VAL A 28 -21.40 0.11 19.84
N SER A 29 -20.28 0.03 19.13
CA SER A 29 -19.37 -1.10 19.27
C SER A 29 -18.56 -0.84 20.54
N VAL A 30 -18.95 -1.50 21.64
CA VAL A 30 -18.04 -1.65 22.77
C VAL A 30 -16.85 -2.41 22.21
N ALA A 31 -15.76 -1.70 21.93
CA ALA A 31 -14.50 -2.32 21.55
C ALA A 31 -14.14 -3.28 22.68
N ARG A 32 -14.24 -4.58 22.41
CA ARG A 32 -13.83 -5.60 23.37
C ARG A 32 -12.31 -5.42 23.54
N VAL A 33 -11.90 -4.95 24.70
CA VAL A 33 -10.48 -4.94 25.07
C VAL A 33 -10.06 -6.41 25.14
N VAL A 34 -9.30 -6.86 24.16
CA VAL A 34 -8.71 -8.20 24.14
C VAL A 34 -7.70 -8.21 25.29
N GLY A 35 -7.98 -8.98 26.34
CA GLY A 35 -7.05 -9.10 27.47
C GLY A 35 -5.72 -9.72 27.01
N ALA A 36 -4.64 -9.53 27.77
CA ALA A 36 -3.33 -10.07 27.43
C ALA A 36 -3.32 -11.60 27.19
N ASN A 37 -4.30 -12.31 27.76
CA ASN A 37 -4.48 -13.76 27.63
C ASN A 37 -5.53 -14.18 26.58
N ASP A 38 -6.30 -13.26 26.01
CA ASP A 38 -7.29 -13.57 24.98
C ASP A 38 -6.59 -13.77 23.62
N LYS A 39 -6.89 -14.89 22.95
CA LYS A 39 -6.40 -15.11 21.57
C LYS A 39 -7.20 -14.27 20.59
N ILE A 40 -6.54 -13.30 19.94
CA ILE A 40 -7.12 -12.50 18.84
C ILE A 40 -7.61 -13.45 17.74
N ARG A 41 -8.88 -13.34 17.32
CA ARG A 41 -9.44 -14.11 16.20
C ARG A 41 -9.28 -13.34 14.91
N VAL A 42 -8.59 -13.92 13.94
CA VAL A 42 -8.26 -13.28 12.66
C VAL A 42 -8.91 -14.00 11.49
N ALA A 43 -9.41 -13.23 10.53
CA ALA A 43 -9.83 -13.74 9.23
C ALA A 43 -8.90 -13.26 8.11
N GLY A 44 -8.58 -14.14 7.16
CA GLY A 44 -7.79 -13.79 5.98
C GLY A 44 -8.65 -13.51 4.75
N ILE A 45 -8.48 -12.37 4.10
CA ILE A 45 -9.15 -11.98 2.85
C ILE A 45 -8.10 -11.80 1.76
N GLY A 46 -8.14 -12.65 0.72
CA GLY A 46 -7.04 -12.87 -0.20
C GLY A 46 -5.96 -13.71 0.47
N VAL A 47 -6.00 -15.03 0.27
CA VAL A 47 -5.10 -16.00 0.92
C VAL A 47 -4.22 -16.76 -0.07
N GLY A 48 -4.27 -16.40 -1.35
CA GLY A 48 -3.29 -16.76 -2.37
C GLY A 48 -2.05 -15.85 -2.39
N GLY A 49 -0.99 -16.27 -3.11
CA GLY A 49 0.21 -15.45 -3.31
C GLY A 49 0.81 -14.91 -2.01
N LYS A 50 1.01 -13.58 -1.92
CA LYS A 50 1.50 -12.92 -0.70
C LYS A 50 0.56 -13.14 0.49
N GLY A 51 -0.76 -13.14 0.25
CA GLY A 51 -1.78 -13.37 1.27
C GLY A 51 -1.61 -14.69 2.02
N SER A 52 -1.09 -15.73 1.37
CA SER A 52 -0.77 -17.01 2.03
C SER A 52 0.24 -16.81 3.17
N SER A 53 1.31 -16.05 2.92
CA SER A 53 2.32 -15.75 3.95
C SER A 53 1.78 -14.80 5.02
N ASP A 54 0.88 -13.88 4.67
CA ASP A 54 0.33 -12.93 5.64
C ASP A 54 -0.56 -13.61 6.67
N ILE A 55 -1.47 -14.47 6.23
CA ILE A 55 -2.36 -15.20 7.13
C ILE A 55 -1.61 -16.26 7.93
N GLU A 56 -0.55 -16.86 7.36
CA GLU A 56 0.34 -17.79 8.07
C GLU A 56 1.09 -17.11 9.21
N GLN A 57 1.72 -15.97 8.93
CA GLN A 57 2.39 -15.18 9.97
C GLN A 57 1.41 -14.67 11.02
N ALA A 58 0.19 -14.28 10.64
CA ALA A 58 -0.84 -13.90 11.59
C ALA A 58 -1.23 -15.10 12.48
N GLY A 59 -1.35 -16.30 11.91
CA GLY A 59 -1.66 -17.54 12.63
C GLY A 59 -0.60 -17.97 13.65
N HIS A 60 0.63 -17.45 13.58
CA HIS A 60 1.63 -17.68 14.63
C HIS A 60 1.37 -16.89 15.92
N VAL A 61 0.61 -15.78 15.85
CA VAL A 61 0.37 -14.88 16.98
C VAL A 61 -1.11 -14.62 17.27
N MET A 62 -2.01 -15.18 16.46
CA MET A 62 -3.48 -15.07 16.49
C MET A 62 -4.13 -16.41 16.15
N THR A 63 -5.44 -16.54 16.34
CA THR A 63 -6.23 -17.72 15.94
C THR A 63 -6.96 -17.45 14.63
N VAL A 64 -6.63 -18.19 13.58
CA VAL A 64 -7.31 -18.07 12.27
C VAL A 64 -8.68 -18.74 12.35
N VAL A 65 -9.75 -17.95 12.16
CA VAL A 65 -11.14 -18.42 12.26
C VAL A 65 -11.88 -18.46 10.93
N ALA A 66 -11.41 -17.73 9.94
CA ALA A 66 -11.99 -17.71 8.60
C ALA A 66 -10.95 -17.40 7.52
N LEU A 67 -11.19 -17.92 6.32
CA LEU A 67 -10.40 -17.67 5.12
C LEU A 67 -11.35 -17.28 3.98
N CYS A 68 -10.95 -16.29 3.20
CA CYS A 68 -11.69 -15.79 2.05
C CYS A 68 -10.78 -15.64 0.84
N ASP A 69 -11.08 -16.33 -0.27
CA ASP A 69 -10.42 -16.12 -1.56
C ASP A 69 -11.39 -16.37 -2.71
N ILE A 70 -11.30 -15.55 -3.74
CA ILE A 70 -12.10 -15.68 -4.97
C ILE A 70 -11.68 -16.92 -5.77
N ASP A 71 -10.49 -17.46 -5.54
CA ASP A 71 -9.98 -18.67 -6.17
C ASP A 71 -10.12 -19.84 -5.17
N THR A 72 -11.11 -20.70 -5.39
CA THR A 72 -11.43 -21.80 -4.47
C THR A 72 -10.31 -22.82 -4.37
N ASP A 73 -9.48 -22.99 -5.41
CA ASP A 73 -8.35 -23.93 -5.37
C ASP A 73 -7.28 -23.41 -4.39
N ARG A 74 -7.05 -22.09 -4.38
CA ARG A 74 -6.15 -21.44 -3.40
C ARG A 74 -6.72 -21.46 -1.99
N LEU A 75 -8.01 -21.18 -1.86
CA LEU A 75 -8.73 -21.21 -0.59
C LEU A 75 -8.64 -22.60 0.06
N ASP A 76 -8.96 -23.64 -0.69
CA ASP A 76 -8.96 -25.02 -0.20
C ASP A 76 -7.55 -25.48 0.17
N LYS A 77 -6.55 -25.12 -0.64
CA LYS A 77 -5.14 -25.38 -0.30
C LYS A 77 -4.76 -24.73 1.03
N ARG A 78 -5.12 -23.46 1.25
CA ARG A 78 -4.78 -22.76 2.50
C ARG A 78 -5.56 -23.29 3.71
N ALA A 79 -6.81 -23.69 3.52
CA ALA A 79 -7.66 -24.25 4.57
C ALA A 79 -7.09 -25.54 5.17
N THR A 80 -6.22 -26.27 4.45
CA THR A 80 -5.52 -27.43 5.02
C THR A 80 -4.69 -27.10 6.27
N THR A 81 -4.18 -25.87 6.40
CA THR A 81 -3.44 -25.43 7.61
C THR A 81 -4.37 -25.18 8.80
N TRP A 82 -5.59 -24.72 8.56
CA TRP A 82 -6.59 -24.44 9.59
C TRP A 82 -7.93 -25.10 9.23
N PRO A 83 -8.06 -26.42 9.41
CA PRO A 83 -9.25 -27.16 8.98
C PRO A 83 -10.57 -26.69 9.62
N SER A 84 -10.48 -26.00 10.77
CA SER A 84 -11.63 -25.41 11.46
C SER A 84 -12.00 -24.00 10.99
N ALA A 85 -11.18 -23.36 10.15
CA ALA A 85 -11.48 -22.03 9.62
C ALA A 85 -12.63 -22.11 8.60
N GLN A 86 -13.63 -21.25 8.76
CA GLN A 86 -14.73 -21.17 7.80
C GLN A 86 -14.23 -20.58 6.48
N LYS A 87 -14.75 -21.10 5.36
CA LYS A 87 -14.31 -20.74 4.00
C LYS A 87 -15.34 -19.85 3.32
N PHE A 88 -14.87 -18.78 2.69
CA PHE A 88 -15.68 -17.86 1.90
C PHE A 88 -14.97 -17.54 0.57
N PHE A 89 -15.73 -17.16 -0.45
CA PHE A 89 -15.16 -16.55 -1.66
C PHE A 89 -15.54 -15.08 -1.81
N ASP A 90 -16.44 -14.61 -0.94
CA ASP A 90 -16.95 -13.24 -0.92
C ASP A 90 -16.80 -12.69 0.50
N TYR A 91 -15.97 -11.66 0.68
CA TYR A 91 -15.72 -11.06 1.98
C TYR A 91 -16.99 -10.42 2.56
N ARG A 92 -17.97 -10.04 1.73
CA ARG A 92 -19.25 -9.48 2.19
C ARG A 92 -20.04 -10.53 2.94
N LYS A 93 -20.09 -11.76 2.41
CA LYS A 93 -20.70 -12.91 3.08
C LYS A 93 -19.94 -13.32 4.33
N LEU A 94 -18.61 -13.28 4.31
CA LEU A 94 -17.79 -13.48 5.50
C LEU A 94 -18.18 -12.50 6.60
N PHE A 95 -18.30 -11.21 6.27
CA PHE A 95 -18.70 -10.19 7.23
C PHE A 95 -20.15 -10.35 7.70
N ASP A 96 -21.09 -10.65 6.80
CA ASP A 96 -22.48 -10.90 7.18
C ASP A 96 -22.63 -12.03 8.20
N GLN A 97 -21.79 -13.08 8.09
CA GLN A 97 -21.91 -14.29 8.90
C GLN A 97 -20.99 -14.32 10.12
N MET A 98 -19.83 -13.64 10.07
CA MET A 98 -18.76 -13.83 11.06
C MET A 98 -18.22 -12.55 11.69
N MET A 99 -18.83 -11.37 11.45
CA MET A 99 -18.32 -10.11 12.00
C MET A 99 -18.21 -10.12 13.54
N LYS A 100 -19.05 -10.85 14.27
CA LYS A 100 -18.99 -10.92 15.74
C LYS A 100 -17.90 -11.89 16.22
N GLU A 101 -17.50 -12.82 15.36
CA GLU A 101 -16.57 -13.91 15.57
C GLU A 101 -15.13 -13.52 15.24
N ILE A 102 -14.94 -12.36 14.63
CA ILE A 102 -13.65 -11.83 14.19
C ILE A 102 -13.27 -10.60 15.01
N ASP A 103 -12.00 -10.49 15.39
CA ASP A 103 -11.42 -9.34 16.07
C ASP A 103 -10.50 -8.53 15.11
N ALA A 104 -9.90 -9.21 14.13
CA ALA A 104 -8.97 -8.62 13.17
C ALA A 104 -9.08 -9.27 11.78
N VAL A 105 -8.69 -8.54 10.73
CA VAL A 105 -8.59 -9.09 9.37
C VAL A 105 -7.23 -8.81 8.73
N THR A 106 -6.75 -9.75 7.93
CA THR A 106 -5.70 -9.48 6.93
C THR A 106 -6.34 -9.32 5.55
N VAL A 107 -5.99 -8.26 4.82
CA VAL A 107 -6.48 -7.97 3.46
C VAL A 107 -5.28 -7.98 2.52
N SER A 108 -5.23 -8.98 1.63
CA SER A 108 -4.14 -9.19 0.67
C SER A 108 -4.69 -9.49 -0.73
N THR A 109 -5.73 -8.75 -1.12
CA THR A 109 -6.38 -8.82 -2.45
C THR A 109 -5.54 -8.08 -3.51
N ALA A 110 -6.08 -7.85 -4.71
CA ALA A 110 -5.48 -6.92 -5.66
C ALA A 110 -5.76 -5.46 -5.25
N ASP A 111 -4.91 -4.51 -5.65
CA ASP A 111 -4.90 -3.12 -5.14
C ASP A 111 -6.29 -2.46 -5.16
N HIS A 112 -7.00 -2.53 -6.29
CA HIS A 112 -8.35 -1.97 -6.46
C HIS A 112 -9.41 -2.49 -5.46
N SER A 113 -9.13 -3.62 -4.79
CA SER A 113 -10.04 -4.28 -3.85
C SER A 113 -9.55 -4.21 -2.40
N HIS A 114 -8.49 -3.46 -2.08
CA HIS A 114 -7.98 -3.29 -0.70
C HIS A 114 -8.94 -2.49 0.19
N THR A 115 -9.44 -1.37 -0.33
CA THR A 115 -10.12 -0.34 0.45
C THR A 115 -11.43 -0.83 1.06
N LEU A 116 -12.26 -1.50 0.26
CA LEU A 116 -13.60 -1.90 0.68
C LEU A 116 -13.64 -2.86 1.88
N PRO A 117 -12.99 -4.04 1.84
CA PRO A 117 -13.00 -4.95 2.97
C PRO A 117 -12.34 -4.33 4.22
N SER A 118 -11.28 -3.53 4.03
CA SER A 118 -10.60 -2.82 5.11
C SER A 118 -11.53 -1.82 5.81
N VAL A 119 -12.23 -0.99 5.04
CA VAL A 119 -13.15 0.02 5.60
C VAL A 119 -14.34 -0.62 6.30
N ILE A 120 -14.95 -1.66 5.72
CA ILE A 120 -16.06 -2.38 6.37
C ILE A 120 -15.61 -2.91 7.73
N ALA A 121 -14.45 -3.57 7.78
CA ALA A 121 -13.88 -4.11 9.01
C ALA A 121 -13.61 -3.01 10.05
N MET A 122 -12.94 -1.91 9.66
CA MET A 122 -12.65 -0.80 10.57
C MET A 122 -13.93 -0.14 11.11
N ARG A 123 -14.95 0.06 10.26
CA ARG A 123 -16.26 0.61 10.68
C ARG A 123 -16.97 -0.28 11.70
N ALA A 124 -16.75 -1.60 11.63
CA ALA A 124 -17.23 -2.56 12.62
C ALA A 124 -16.30 -2.70 13.85
N GLY A 125 -15.30 -1.82 14.00
CA GLY A 125 -14.36 -1.82 15.12
C GLY A 125 -13.30 -2.92 15.03
N LYS A 126 -13.06 -3.51 13.85
CA LYS A 126 -12.08 -4.58 13.65
C LYS A 126 -10.72 -4.03 13.26
N HIS A 127 -9.68 -4.68 13.76
CA HIS A 127 -8.30 -4.34 13.42
C HIS A 127 -7.95 -4.80 12.00
N VAL A 128 -7.12 -4.05 11.29
CA VAL A 128 -6.83 -4.34 9.87
C VAL A 128 -5.33 -4.37 9.59
N TYR A 129 -4.85 -5.48 9.07
CA TYR A 129 -3.62 -5.56 8.32
C TYR A 129 -3.97 -5.52 6.83
N CYS A 130 -3.46 -4.56 6.05
CA CYS A 130 -3.73 -4.49 4.61
C CYS A 130 -2.42 -4.49 3.84
N GLN A 131 -2.31 -5.29 2.78
CA GLN A 131 -1.12 -5.30 1.95
C GLN A 131 -0.86 -3.95 1.28
N LYS A 132 0.39 -3.77 0.87
CA LYS A 132 0.85 -2.66 0.06
C LYS A 132 0.43 -2.85 -1.42
N PRO A 133 0.36 -1.76 -2.21
CA PRO A 133 0.11 -0.39 -1.73
C PRO A 133 -1.15 -0.35 -0.87
N LEU A 134 -1.26 0.60 0.07
CA LEU A 134 -2.42 0.60 0.97
C LEU A 134 -3.74 0.68 0.19
N THR A 135 -3.77 1.46 -0.89
CA THR A 135 -4.96 1.75 -1.68
C THR A 135 -4.63 1.88 -3.18
N HIS A 136 -5.68 1.93 -4.00
CA HIS A 136 -5.56 2.11 -5.45
C HIS A 136 -5.60 3.58 -5.86
N THR A 137 -6.29 4.43 -5.09
CA THR A 137 -6.37 5.87 -5.36
C THR A 137 -5.87 6.74 -4.21
N VAL A 138 -5.57 8.01 -4.53
CA VAL A 138 -5.15 9.06 -3.57
C VAL A 138 -6.24 9.31 -2.53
N PHE A 139 -7.50 9.44 -2.97
CA PHE A 139 -8.64 9.64 -2.08
C PHE A 139 -8.79 8.50 -1.08
N GLU A 140 -8.70 7.26 -1.54
CA GLU A 140 -8.84 6.09 -0.69
C GLU A 140 -7.77 6.05 0.42
N ALA A 141 -6.54 6.46 0.13
CA ALA A 141 -5.45 6.49 1.10
C ALA A 141 -5.80 7.40 2.29
N ARG A 142 -6.29 8.62 2.00
CA ARG A 142 -6.78 9.53 3.03
C ARG A 142 -7.96 8.96 3.79
N PHE A 143 -8.93 8.42 3.05
CA PHE A 143 -10.16 7.92 3.61
C PHE A 143 -9.93 6.72 4.55
N MET A 144 -9.02 5.80 4.21
CA MET A 144 -8.65 4.69 5.09
C MET A 144 -7.94 5.16 6.36
N ARG A 145 -7.04 6.15 6.26
CA ARG A 145 -6.37 6.76 7.41
C ARG A 145 -7.36 7.44 8.37
N GLU A 146 -8.27 8.24 7.83
CA GLU A 146 -9.29 8.93 8.62
C GLU A 146 -10.27 7.94 9.25
N THR A 147 -10.63 6.87 8.53
CA THR A 147 -11.45 5.79 9.07
C THR A 147 -10.75 5.09 10.23
N ALA A 148 -9.48 4.71 10.08
CA ALA A 148 -8.71 4.08 11.17
C ALA A 148 -8.66 4.96 12.43
N THR A 149 -8.44 6.27 12.23
CA THR A 149 -8.40 7.27 13.30
C THR A 149 -9.75 7.40 14.00
N LYS A 150 -10.83 7.52 13.22
CA LYS A 150 -12.20 7.66 13.74
C LYS A 150 -12.63 6.47 14.59
N TYR A 151 -12.35 5.26 14.12
CA TYR A 151 -12.76 4.02 14.80
C TYR A 151 -11.73 3.51 15.83
N LYS A 152 -10.58 4.20 15.97
CA LYS A 152 -9.54 3.91 16.97
C LYS A 152 -9.03 2.46 16.92
N VAL A 153 -8.98 1.89 15.71
CA VAL A 153 -8.54 0.52 15.48
C VAL A 153 -7.04 0.46 15.19
N CYS A 154 -6.37 -0.56 15.72
CA CYS A 154 -4.98 -0.86 15.37
C CYS A 154 -4.89 -1.35 13.91
N THR A 155 -4.09 -0.66 13.11
CA THR A 155 -3.89 -0.95 11.69
C THR A 155 -2.42 -1.13 11.37
N GLN A 156 -2.12 -1.82 10.26
CA GLN A 156 -0.76 -2.03 9.78
C GLN A 156 -0.81 -2.26 8.25
N MET A 157 -0.08 -1.47 7.48
CA MET A 157 0.17 -1.80 6.07
C MET A 157 1.24 -2.88 6.00
N GLY A 158 1.11 -3.81 5.04
CA GLY A 158 2.09 -4.84 4.75
C GLY A 158 3.34 -4.35 4.05
N ASN A 159 3.98 -3.36 4.66
CA ASN A 159 5.16 -2.69 4.16
C ASN A 159 6.42 -3.36 4.68
N GLN A 160 6.78 -4.53 4.13
CA GLN A 160 7.94 -5.33 4.56
C GLN A 160 9.19 -4.45 4.75
N GLY A 161 9.97 -4.75 5.78
CA GLY A 161 11.13 -3.94 6.18
C GLY A 161 10.84 -2.83 7.20
N SER A 162 9.59 -2.37 7.35
CA SER A 162 9.26 -1.29 8.31
C SER A 162 9.54 -1.64 9.79
N ALA A 163 9.53 -2.93 10.11
CA ALA A 163 9.84 -3.43 11.44
C ALA A 163 11.32 -3.86 11.60
N ALA A 164 12.14 -3.72 10.55
CA ALA A 164 13.54 -4.11 10.58
C ALA A 164 14.38 -3.06 11.33
N ASN A 165 15.31 -3.55 12.15
CA ASN A 165 16.20 -2.71 12.96
C ASN A 165 17.03 -1.76 12.09
N GLY A 166 17.50 -2.23 10.93
CA GLY A 166 18.30 -1.39 10.04
C GLY A 166 17.54 -0.19 9.48
N LEU A 167 16.24 -0.33 9.16
CA LEU A 167 15.45 0.80 8.70
C LEU A 167 15.29 1.84 9.82
N ARG A 168 14.96 1.39 11.03
CA ARG A 168 14.84 2.28 12.21
C ARG A 168 16.12 3.01 12.52
N ARG A 169 17.25 2.30 12.46
CA ARG A 169 18.57 2.89 12.67
C ARG A 169 18.92 3.91 11.58
N GLY A 170 18.60 3.64 10.32
CA GLY A 170 18.79 4.60 9.23
C GLY A 170 17.97 5.89 9.44
N VAL A 171 16.69 5.74 9.81
CA VAL A 171 15.81 6.86 10.15
C VAL A 171 16.38 7.69 11.31
N GLU A 172 16.83 7.02 12.35
CA GLU A 172 17.43 7.65 13.52
C GLU A 172 18.67 8.47 13.16
N LEU A 173 19.59 7.91 12.36
CA LEU A 173 20.83 8.58 11.96
C LEU A 173 20.55 9.86 11.17
N VAL A 174 19.63 9.81 10.22
CA VAL A 174 19.25 11.00 9.43
C VAL A 174 18.61 12.05 10.34
N ARG A 175 17.65 11.65 11.19
CA ARG A 175 17.00 12.58 12.14
C ARG A 175 17.94 13.12 13.21
N GLY A 176 19.00 12.38 13.54
CA GLY A 176 20.09 12.81 14.41
C GLY A 176 21.04 13.81 13.74
N GLY A 177 20.84 14.13 12.46
CA GLY A 177 21.64 15.11 11.73
C GLY A 177 22.97 14.58 11.22
N ALA A 178 23.15 13.25 11.18
CA ALA A 178 24.41 12.61 10.76
C ALA A 178 24.84 13.10 9.36
N ILE A 179 23.90 13.19 8.42
CA ILE A 179 24.16 13.69 7.06
C ILE A 179 23.82 15.18 6.86
N GLY A 180 23.45 15.91 7.91
CA GLY A 180 23.06 17.32 7.82
C GLY A 180 21.68 17.54 7.17
N GLU A 181 21.52 18.69 6.50
CA GLU A 181 20.28 19.08 5.83
C GLU A 181 20.10 18.31 4.52
N VAL A 182 19.01 17.55 4.39
CA VAL A 182 18.69 16.80 3.16
C VAL A 182 17.71 17.60 2.29
N LYS A 183 18.16 18.00 1.09
CA LYS A 183 17.34 18.77 0.13
C LYS A 183 16.96 17.95 -1.11
N GLU A 184 17.58 16.79 -1.29
CA GLU A 184 17.39 15.95 -2.46
C GLU A 184 17.45 14.47 -2.06
N ALA A 185 16.52 13.68 -2.61
CA ALA A 185 16.49 12.24 -2.44
C ALA A 185 16.16 11.55 -3.76
N HIS A 186 16.74 10.37 -3.98
CA HIS A 186 16.55 9.57 -5.18
C HIS A 186 16.13 8.17 -4.79
N VAL A 187 15.11 7.63 -5.45
CA VAL A 187 14.54 6.32 -5.17
C VAL A 187 14.29 5.61 -6.50
N TRP A 188 14.78 4.39 -6.66
CA TRP A 188 14.60 3.64 -7.91
C TRP A 188 14.19 2.21 -7.67
N THR A 189 13.63 1.61 -8.72
CA THR A 189 13.27 0.20 -8.75
C THR A 189 13.67 -0.45 -10.08
N ASN A 190 13.73 -1.78 -10.09
CA ASN A 190 13.84 -2.57 -11.32
C ASN A 190 12.47 -2.87 -11.95
N ARG A 191 11.35 -2.49 -11.31
CA ARG A 191 10.01 -2.69 -11.87
C ARG A 191 9.74 -1.74 -13.07
N PRO A 192 8.82 -2.10 -13.98
CA PRO A 192 8.07 -3.37 -14.06
C PRO A 192 8.92 -4.55 -14.58
N ALA A 193 10.02 -4.29 -15.30
CA ALA A 193 10.91 -5.25 -15.97
C ALA A 193 10.26 -6.61 -16.32
N HIS A 194 10.66 -7.69 -15.65
CA HIS A 194 10.22 -9.06 -15.94
C HIS A 194 9.14 -9.56 -14.96
N TYR A 195 8.63 -8.70 -14.08
CA TYR A 195 7.72 -9.10 -13.01
C TYR A 195 6.27 -9.19 -13.46
N TRP A 196 5.83 -8.21 -14.25
CA TRP A 196 4.53 -8.23 -14.92
C TRP A 196 4.63 -7.43 -16.22
N LYS A 197 3.67 -7.66 -17.10
CA LYS A 197 3.57 -6.93 -18.35
C LYS A 197 2.81 -5.61 -18.17
N GLN A 198 3.31 -4.56 -18.79
CA GLN A 198 2.62 -3.28 -19.01
C GLN A 198 3.13 -2.68 -20.32
N SER A 199 2.90 -1.41 -20.62
CA SER A 199 3.48 -0.79 -21.82
C SER A 199 5.01 -0.99 -21.84
N PRO A 200 5.64 -1.34 -22.99
CA PRO A 200 5.05 -1.43 -24.32
C PRO A 200 4.50 -2.82 -24.68
N ASP A 201 4.63 -3.82 -23.80
CA ASP A 201 4.20 -5.21 -24.07
C ASP A 201 2.66 -5.33 -24.19
N ILE A 202 1.94 -4.50 -23.44
CA ILE A 202 0.47 -4.47 -23.44
C ILE A 202 -0.01 -3.04 -23.67
N VAL A 203 -0.51 -2.79 -24.88
CA VAL A 203 -1.00 -1.48 -25.35
C VAL A 203 -2.48 -1.49 -25.74
N ALA A 204 -3.15 -2.62 -25.62
CA ALA A 204 -4.57 -2.75 -25.95
C ALA A 204 -5.25 -3.79 -25.07
N ARG A 205 -6.56 -3.60 -24.90
CA ARG A 205 -7.41 -4.55 -24.19
C ARG A 205 -7.53 -5.85 -24.99
N PRO A 206 -7.39 -7.02 -24.36
CA PRO A 206 -7.73 -8.30 -24.98
C PRO A 206 -9.16 -8.27 -25.54
N SER A 207 -9.33 -8.76 -26.77
CA SER A 207 -10.62 -8.76 -27.47
C SER A 207 -11.40 -10.06 -27.27
N ASP A 208 -10.70 -11.17 -27.03
CA ASP A 208 -11.28 -12.45 -26.68
C ASP A 208 -11.81 -12.46 -25.24
N LYS A 209 -12.78 -13.34 -25.00
CA LYS A 209 -13.52 -13.44 -23.73
C LYS A 209 -13.58 -14.91 -23.32
N PRO A 210 -12.44 -15.49 -22.91
CA PRO A 210 -12.41 -16.89 -22.49
C PRO A 210 -13.38 -17.10 -21.31
N PRO A 211 -13.94 -18.33 -21.16
CA PRO A 211 -14.79 -18.64 -20.04
C PRO A 211 -14.02 -18.47 -18.73
N VAL A 212 -14.72 -18.00 -17.69
CA VAL A 212 -14.18 -17.95 -16.33
C VAL A 212 -13.90 -19.38 -15.86
N PRO A 213 -12.70 -19.69 -15.32
CA PRO A 213 -12.43 -20.98 -14.71
C PRO A 213 -13.41 -21.27 -13.58
N LYS A 214 -13.87 -22.52 -13.43
CA LYS A 214 -14.92 -22.89 -12.46
C LYS A 214 -14.57 -22.56 -11.00
N HIS A 215 -13.28 -22.56 -10.66
CA HIS A 215 -12.78 -22.22 -9.33
C HIS A 215 -12.62 -20.71 -9.09
N VAL A 216 -12.79 -19.86 -10.11
CA VAL A 216 -12.61 -18.40 -10.00
C VAL A 216 -13.96 -17.70 -9.92
N HIS A 217 -14.18 -17.02 -8.80
CA HIS A 217 -15.29 -16.12 -8.55
C HIS A 217 -14.98 -14.73 -9.12
N TRP A 218 -15.15 -14.60 -10.45
CA TRP A 218 -14.68 -13.42 -11.19
C TRP A 218 -15.38 -12.12 -10.79
N GLU A 219 -16.66 -12.16 -10.42
CA GLU A 219 -17.36 -10.93 -10.04
C GLU A 219 -16.87 -10.35 -8.72
N GLU A 220 -16.49 -11.23 -7.79
CA GLU A 220 -15.87 -10.88 -6.54
C GLU A 220 -14.43 -10.39 -6.75
N TRP A 221 -13.71 -10.91 -7.74
CA TRP A 221 -12.38 -10.40 -8.10
C TRP A 221 -12.44 -9.02 -8.77
N ILE A 222 -13.33 -8.82 -9.75
CA ILE A 222 -13.53 -7.51 -10.40
C ILE A 222 -13.95 -6.48 -9.36
N GLY A 223 -14.83 -6.87 -8.44
CA GLY A 223 -15.17 -6.07 -7.27
C GLY A 223 -15.64 -4.66 -7.67
N PRO A 224 -15.02 -3.61 -7.09
CA PRO A 224 -15.37 -2.21 -7.34
C PRO A 224 -14.90 -1.66 -8.68
N ALA A 225 -13.98 -2.33 -9.39
CA ALA A 225 -13.43 -1.84 -10.64
C ALA A 225 -14.47 -1.83 -11.77
N PRO A 226 -14.25 -1.03 -12.84
CA PRO A 226 -15.04 -1.12 -14.06
C PRO A 226 -15.10 -2.56 -14.58
N PHE A 227 -16.28 -3.00 -15.01
CA PHE A 227 -16.44 -4.38 -15.45
C PHE A 227 -15.56 -4.70 -16.66
N ARG A 228 -14.81 -5.80 -16.55
CA ARG A 228 -14.06 -6.42 -17.65
C ARG A 228 -14.35 -7.91 -17.67
N ALA A 229 -14.47 -8.47 -18.88
CA ALA A 229 -14.54 -9.93 -19.02
C ALA A 229 -13.25 -10.57 -18.50
N TYR A 230 -13.37 -11.80 -17.99
CA TYR A 230 -12.21 -12.56 -17.55
C TYR A 230 -11.21 -12.73 -18.67
N HIS A 231 -9.93 -12.54 -18.34
CA HIS A 231 -8.82 -12.80 -19.23
C HIS A 231 -7.54 -13.06 -18.43
N ARG A 232 -6.69 -13.99 -18.91
CA ARG A 232 -5.40 -14.33 -18.26
C ARG A 232 -4.36 -13.21 -18.27
N ALA A 233 -4.59 -12.20 -19.11
CA ALA A 233 -3.75 -11.00 -19.14
C ALA A 233 -3.92 -10.11 -17.90
N TYR A 234 -4.96 -10.31 -17.08
CA TYR A 234 -5.14 -9.61 -15.81
C TYR A 234 -4.86 -10.54 -14.63
N HIS A 235 -5.57 -11.67 -14.58
CA HIS A 235 -5.55 -12.59 -13.45
C HIS A 235 -4.70 -13.83 -13.77
N PRO A 236 -3.85 -14.29 -12.85
CA PRO A 236 -3.80 -13.91 -11.43
C PRO A 236 -2.77 -12.82 -11.04
N HIS A 237 -1.92 -12.36 -11.95
CA HIS A 237 -0.73 -11.60 -11.58
C HIS A 237 -0.59 -10.23 -12.25
N ASP A 238 -0.80 -10.16 -13.57
CA ASP A 238 -0.42 -9.00 -14.39
C ASP A 238 -1.33 -7.78 -14.22
N TRP A 239 -2.43 -7.91 -13.47
CA TRP A 239 -3.31 -6.82 -13.07
C TRP A 239 -2.57 -5.59 -12.49
N ARG A 240 -1.37 -5.78 -11.93
CA ARG A 240 -0.48 -4.71 -11.43
C ARG A 240 -0.18 -3.64 -12.48
N GLY A 241 -0.05 -4.07 -13.73
CA GLY A 241 0.26 -3.21 -14.86
C GLY A 241 -0.93 -2.45 -15.42
N TYR A 242 -2.15 -2.68 -14.95
CA TYR A 242 -3.37 -2.07 -15.49
C TYR A 242 -3.90 -0.97 -14.59
N TRP A 243 -4.28 0.14 -15.21
CA TRP A 243 -4.80 1.31 -14.50
C TRP A 243 -6.04 1.00 -13.64
N ASP A 244 -6.91 0.10 -14.10
CA ASP A 244 -8.16 -0.23 -13.42
C ASP A 244 -7.97 -1.13 -12.18
N PHE A 245 -6.82 -1.79 -12.05
CA PHE A 245 -6.65 -2.86 -11.06
C PHE A 245 -5.45 -2.68 -10.13
N GLY A 246 -4.36 -2.15 -10.67
CA GLY A 246 -3.09 -2.00 -9.97
C GLY A 246 -2.60 -0.56 -9.95
N THR A 247 -1.44 -0.38 -9.36
CA THR A 247 -0.80 0.92 -9.14
C THR A 247 0.56 1.08 -9.84
N GLY A 248 0.87 0.18 -10.78
CA GLY A 248 2.12 0.20 -11.53
C GLY A 248 3.35 -0.04 -10.64
N ALA A 249 4.53 0.23 -11.19
CA ALA A 249 5.80 0.07 -10.49
C ALA A 249 5.91 1.01 -9.28
N LEU A 250 5.46 2.25 -9.43
CA LEU A 250 5.43 3.24 -8.37
C LEU A 250 4.65 2.78 -7.14
N GLY A 251 3.38 2.42 -7.28
CA GLY A 251 2.57 2.01 -6.13
C GLY A 251 3.03 0.68 -5.54
N ASP A 252 3.47 -0.27 -6.37
CA ASP A 252 3.96 -1.58 -5.90
C ASP A 252 5.26 -1.47 -5.08
N MET A 253 6.15 -0.52 -5.41
CA MET A 253 7.51 -0.49 -4.82
C MET A 253 7.85 0.73 -3.97
N ALA A 254 7.27 1.90 -4.23
CA ALA A 254 7.63 3.12 -3.49
C ALA A 254 7.32 3.00 -1.99
N CYS A 255 6.31 2.23 -1.62
CA CYS A 255 6.02 1.95 -0.21
C CYS A 255 7.21 1.32 0.53
N HIS A 256 8.07 0.56 -0.18
CA HIS A 256 9.28 -0.05 0.36
C HIS A 256 10.50 0.87 0.17
N THR A 257 10.84 1.18 -1.09
CA THR A 257 12.11 1.83 -1.43
C THR A 257 12.16 3.28 -0.97
N ALA A 258 11.01 3.97 -0.92
CA ALA A 258 10.92 5.32 -0.38
C ALA A 258 10.63 5.35 1.13
N ASN A 259 10.41 4.21 1.79
CA ASN A 259 10.01 4.14 3.21
C ASN A 259 11.03 4.81 4.13
N LEU A 260 12.32 4.48 3.95
CA LEU A 260 13.42 5.08 4.69
C LEU A 260 13.44 6.59 4.49
N THR A 261 13.36 7.06 3.24
CA THR A 261 13.34 8.49 2.89
C THR A 261 12.15 9.20 3.53
N PHE A 262 10.94 8.65 3.35
CA PHE A 262 9.69 9.24 3.83
C PHE A 262 9.69 9.40 5.35
N ARG A 263 10.16 8.38 6.08
CA ARG A 263 10.31 8.43 7.54
C ARG A 263 11.41 9.39 7.98
N SER A 264 12.60 9.25 7.40
CA SER A 264 13.78 10.03 7.78
C SER A 264 13.52 11.53 7.68
N LEU A 265 12.87 11.95 6.59
CA LEU A 265 12.66 13.36 6.26
C LEU A 265 11.29 13.90 6.73
N LYS A 266 10.52 13.10 7.46
CA LYS A 266 9.15 13.44 7.88
C LYS A 266 8.33 13.98 6.70
N LEU A 267 8.38 13.28 5.56
CA LEU A 267 7.60 13.66 4.39
C LEU A 267 6.10 13.50 4.70
N ASP A 268 5.26 14.31 4.06
CA ASP A 268 3.79 14.23 4.11
C ASP A 268 3.24 14.49 2.70
N ALA A 269 2.39 15.50 2.48
CA ALA A 269 1.93 15.87 1.15
C ALA A 269 2.96 16.76 0.43
N PRO A 270 3.24 16.53 -0.87
CA PRO A 270 4.03 17.46 -1.69
C PRO A 270 3.19 18.70 -2.05
N GLU A 271 3.85 19.81 -2.38
CA GLU A 271 3.22 21.00 -2.98
C GLU A 271 3.00 20.84 -4.48
N ALA A 272 3.83 20.03 -5.14
CA ALA A 272 3.71 19.74 -6.55
C ALA A 272 4.37 18.42 -6.94
N VAL A 273 3.93 17.87 -8.06
CA VAL A 273 4.52 16.70 -8.70
C VAL A 273 4.71 16.95 -10.19
N ILE A 274 5.84 16.50 -10.73
CA ILE A 274 6.19 16.57 -12.14
C ILE A 274 6.59 15.17 -12.59
N ALA A 275 6.20 14.75 -13.79
CA ALA A 275 6.64 13.48 -14.36
C ALA A 275 7.17 13.65 -15.78
N GLU A 276 8.18 12.86 -16.10
CA GLU A 276 8.55 12.47 -17.45
C GLU A 276 8.26 10.98 -17.59
N ALA A 277 7.72 10.54 -18.73
CA ALA A 277 7.34 9.14 -18.92
C ALA A 277 7.42 8.73 -20.39
N ALA A 278 7.37 7.41 -20.60
CA ALA A 278 7.11 6.84 -21.93
C ALA A 278 5.71 7.25 -22.44
N GLU A 279 5.40 6.84 -23.68
CA GLU A 279 4.06 7.00 -24.24
C GLU A 279 2.99 6.41 -23.30
N ILE A 280 1.95 7.21 -23.04
CA ILE A 280 0.87 6.85 -22.13
C ILE A 280 -0.19 6.08 -22.90
N ASN A 281 -0.31 4.80 -22.55
CA ASN A 281 -1.36 3.93 -23.06
C ASN A 281 -2.60 3.97 -22.13
N PRO A 282 -3.83 3.97 -22.69
CA PRO A 282 -5.06 4.01 -21.89
C PRO A 282 -5.28 2.77 -21.00
N GLU A 283 -4.63 1.64 -21.27
CA GLU A 283 -4.89 0.37 -20.58
C GLU A 283 -3.90 0.07 -19.42
N THR A 284 -2.64 0.46 -19.57
CA THR A 284 -1.52 0.06 -18.69
C THR A 284 -0.55 1.20 -18.42
N TYR A 285 0.18 1.09 -17.31
CA TYR A 285 1.24 2.01 -16.91
C TYR A 285 2.38 2.06 -17.97
N PRO A 286 3.09 3.19 -18.10
CA PRO A 286 4.12 3.37 -19.14
C PRO A 286 5.34 2.47 -18.96
N ALA A 287 6.15 2.32 -20.00
CA ALA A 287 7.38 1.52 -19.98
C ALA A 287 8.44 2.03 -18.99
N TRP A 288 8.43 3.34 -18.72
CA TRP A 288 9.33 4.02 -17.81
C TRP A 288 8.70 5.33 -17.34
N ALA A 289 9.14 5.79 -16.16
CA ALA A 289 8.84 7.12 -15.65
C ALA A 289 9.99 7.64 -14.76
N HIS A 290 10.17 8.96 -14.79
CA HIS A 290 10.91 9.73 -13.79
C HIS A 290 9.95 10.75 -13.17
N ILE A 291 9.75 10.69 -11.86
CA ILE A 291 8.79 11.53 -11.17
C ILE A 291 9.52 12.35 -10.12
N THR A 292 9.28 13.66 -10.10
CA THR A 292 9.83 14.58 -9.11
C THR A 292 8.71 15.11 -8.23
N TYR A 293 8.84 14.87 -6.93
CA TYR A 293 7.95 15.40 -5.89
C TYR A 293 8.62 16.58 -5.21
N LEU A 294 7.93 17.70 -5.14
CA LEU A 294 8.39 18.90 -4.45
C LEU A 294 7.70 18.98 -3.10
N PHE A 295 8.42 18.64 -2.04
CA PHE A 295 7.90 18.72 -0.69
C PHE A 295 8.34 20.04 -0.03
N PRO A 296 7.43 20.71 0.70
CA PRO A 296 7.73 21.97 1.37
C PRO A 296 8.76 21.79 2.50
N ALA A 297 9.19 22.88 3.11
CA ALA A 297 9.86 22.82 4.41
C ALA A 297 8.89 22.25 5.47
N ARG A 298 9.43 21.50 6.44
CA ARG A 298 8.62 20.79 7.45
C ARG A 298 9.30 20.85 8.80
N GLU A 299 8.64 21.43 9.78
CA GLU A 299 9.24 21.73 11.07
C GLU A 299 10.59 22.46 10.88
N SER A 300 11.70 21.88 11.37
CA SER A 300 13.06 22.39 11.18
C SER A 300 13.80 21.80 9.97
N LEU A 301 13.15 20.95 9.17
CA LEU A 301 13.74 20.31 7.99
C LEU A 301 13.48 21.17 6.73
N PRO A 302 14.45 21.30 5.81
CA PRO A 302 14.29 22.11 4.62
C PRO A 302 13.27 21.51 3.63
N ALA A 303 12.90 22.30 2.63
CA ALA A 303 12.22 21.77 1.45
C ALA A 303 13.11 20.69 0.80
N CYS A 304 12.48 19.66 0.23
CA CYS A 304 13.22 18.58 -0.42
C CYS A 304 12.51 18.09 -1.68
N ALA A 305 13.30 17.89 -2.73
CA ALA A 305 12.90 17.21 -3.94
C ALA A 305 13.14 15.70 -3.78
N LEU A 306 12.12 14.89 -4.05
CA LEU A 306 12.27 13.44 -4.15
C LEU A 306 12.11 13.03 -5.61
N HIS A 307 13.09 12.32 -6.15
CA HIS A 307 13.07 11.77 -7.49
C HIS A 307 12.82 10.26 -7.45
N TRP A 308 11.83 9.81 -8.19
CA TRP A 308 11.49 8.41 -8.40
C TRP A 308 11.88 7.96 -9.81
N TYR A 309 12.52 6.80 -9.94
CA TYR A 309 12.96 6.25 -11.22
C TYR A 309 12.45 4.81 -11.42
N GLU A 310 11.82 4.55 -12.56
CA GLU A 310 11.34 3.22 -12.92
C GLU A 310 11.49 2.90 -14.41
N GLY A 311 11.52 1.61 -14.71
CA GLY A 311 11.48 1.11 -16.08
C GLY A 311 12.73 1.37 -16.92
N LYS A 312 12.56 1.24 -18.23
CA LYS A 312 13.65 1.38 -19.21
C LYS A 312 13.24 2.25 -20.41
N LYS A 313 14.15 3.11 -20.85
CA LYS A 313 14.08 3.86 -22.10
C LYS A 313 15.19 3.36 -23.03
N ASP A 314 14.82 2.91 -24.23
CA ASP A 314 15.76 2.38 -25.23
C ASP A 314 16.68 1.28 -24.69
N GLY A 315 16.11 0.37 -23.89
CA GLY A 315 16.82 -0.75 -23.25
C GLY A 315 17.66 -0.37 -22.01
N LYS A 316 17.82 0.92 -21.71
CA LYS A 316 18.57 1.41 -20.55
C LYS A 316 17.64 1.77 -19.40
N ARG A 317 18.03 1.42 -18.17
CA ARG A 317 17.26 1.77 -16.97
C ARG A 317 17.26 3.28 -16.76
N ILE A 318 16.13 3.80 -16.35
CA ILE A 318 16.04 5.16 -15.81
C ILE A 318 16.58 5.12 -14.38
N LEU A 319 17.61 5.90 -14.09
CA LEU A 319 18.40 5.83 -12.86
C LEU A 319 18.76 7.24 -12.37
N PRO A 320 19.18 7.38 -11.10
CA PRO A 320 19.78 8.61 -10.60
C PRO A 320 21.00 9.04 -11.44
N PRO A 321 21.39 10.33 -11.40
CA PRO A 321 22.53 10.83 -12.16
C PRO A 321 23.82 10.05 -11.90
N GLU A 322 24.62 9.79 -12.94
CA GLU A 322 25.83 8.97 -12.85
C GLU A 322 26.85 9.54 -11.87
N GLU A 323 26.97 10.87 -11.80
CA GLU A 323 27.85 11.58 -10.86
C GLU A 323 27.44 11.40 -9.40
N LEU A 324 26.15 11.19 -9.14
CA LEU A 324 25.66 10.87 -7.79
C LEU A 324 25.95 9.41 -7.47
N LEU A 325 25.71 8.49 -8.41
CA LEU A 325 25.99 7.07 -8.24
C LEU A 325 27.48 6.81 -7.99
N ALA A 326 28.36 7.50 -8.71
CA ALA A 326 29.81 7.40 -8.55
C ALA A 326 30.30 7.81 -7.14
N LYS A 327 29.54 8.64 -6.41
CA LYS A 327 29.89 9.04 -5.03
C LYS A 327 29.60 7.93 -4.01
N VAL A 328 28.59 7.10 -4.26
CA VAL A 328 28.11 6.11 -3.27
C VAL A 328 28.59 4.68 -3.59
N LEU A 329 28.89 4.40 -4.85
CA LEU A 329 29.40 3.11 -5.29
C LEU A 329 30.90 2.97 -5.06
N LYS A 330 31.32 1.81 -4.58
CA LYS A 330 32.73 1.44 -4.48
C LYS A 330 33.30 1.10 -5.87
N PRO A 331 34.62 1.22 -6.10
CA PRO A 331 35.22 0.81 -7.37
C PRO A 331 34.83 -0.62 -7.76
N GLY A 332 34.23 -0.79 -8.94
CA GLY A 332 33.78 -2.09 -9.45
C GLY A 332 32.43 -2.58 -8.89
N GLU A 333 31.80 -1.85 -7.97
CA GLU A 333 30.48 -2.19 -7.45
C GLU A 333 29.40 -1.93 -8.52
N LYS A 334 28.53 -2.92 -8.73
CA LYS A 334 27.36 -2.77 -9.60
C LYS A 334 26.22 -2.18 -8.80
N LEU A 335 25.47 -1.25 -9.42
CA LEU A 335 24.26 -0.72 -8.81
C LEU A 335 23.23 -1.84 -8.61
N VAL A 336 22.59 -1.83 -7.45
CA VAL A 336 21.49 -2.74 -7.11
C VAL A 336 20.23 -2.46 -7.91
N ASP A 337 19.36 -3.46 -7.95
CA ASP A 337 18.09 -3.40 -8.66
C ASP A 337 17.13 -2.34 -8.13
N SER A 338 17.12 -2.11 -6.82
CA SER A 338 16.33 -1.05 -6.20
C SER A 338 17.10 -0.45 -5.04
N GLY A 339 16.84 0.82 -4.74
CA GLY A 339 17.48 1.49 -3.62
C GLY A 339 17.02 2.92 -3.44
N SER A 340 17.63 3.58 -2.46
CA SER A 340 17.42 5.00 -2.21
C SER A 340 18.72 5.71 -1.81
N ILE A 341 18.82 6.99 -2.17
CA ILE A 341 19.90 7.90 -1.80
C ILE A 341 19.30 9.15 -1.18
N LEU A 342 19.82 9.59 -0.03
CA LEU A 342 19.50 10.87 0.60
C LEU A 342 20.77 11.74 0.57
N VAL A 343 20.68 12.89 -0.09
CA VAL A 343 21.80 13.82 -0.26
C VAL A 343 21.72 14.91 0.80
N GLY A 344 22.56 14.80 1.81
CA GLY A 344 22.66 15.75 2.91
C GLY A 344 23.86 16.70 2.79
N SER A 345 23.79 17.83 3.49
CA SER A 345 24.86 18.85 3.47
C SER A 345 26.18 18.40 4.10
N LYS A 346 26.19 17.32 4.90
CA LYS A 346 27.39 16.75 5.55
C LYS A 346 27.77 15.37 5.02
N GLY A 347 26.89 14.72 4.27
CA GLY A 347 27.14 13.37 3.78
C GLY A 347 25.95 12.81 3.00
N ILE A 348 26.11 11.60 2.48
CA ILE A 348 25.10 10.91 1.68
C ILE A 348 24.75 9.60 2.36
N LEU A 349 23.46 9.31 2.52
CA LEU A 349 22.99 7.97 2.88
C LEU A 349 22.58 7.23 1.61
N PHE A 350 23.16 6.05 1.38
CA PHE A 350 22.77 5.13 0.32
C PHE A 350 22.24 3.83 0.90
N SER A 351 20.99 3.48 0.60
CA SER A 351 20.38 2.19 0.91
C SER A 351 20.35 1.30 -0.34
N PRO A 352 21.15 0.21 -0.39
CA PRO A 352 21.25 -0.66 -1.56
C PRO A 352 20.20 -1.80 -1.56
N ASN A 353 18.97 -1.57 -1.08
CA ASN A 353 17.92 -2.58 -1.14
C ASN A 353 16.50 -1.99 -1.17
N ASP A 354 15.50 -2.86 -1.36
CA ASP A 354 14.09 -2.47 -1.40
C ASP A 354 13.59 -1.89 -0.07
N TYR A 355 14.16 -2.31 1.06
CA TYR A 355 13.53 -2.18 2.38
C TYR A 355 14.08 -1.08 3.27
N GLY A 356 15.14 -0.37 2.85
CA GLY A 356 15.81 0.61 3.71
C GLY A 356 16.55 -0.02 4.89
N ALA A 357 16.60 -1.36 4.98
CA ALA A 357 17.09 -2.10 6.14
C ALA A 357 18.63 -2.27 6.15
N GLN A 358 19.29 -1.91 5.06
CA GLN A 358 20.74 -1.82 4.96
C GLN A 358 21.07 -0.48 4.33
N TYR A 359 22.14 0.16 4.79
CA TYR A 359 22.59 1.43 4.24
C TYR A 359 24.07 1.66 4.50
N ARG A 360 24.66 2.59 3.74
CA ARG A 360 26.01 3.11 3.89
C ARG A 360 25.96 4.63 3.95
N LEU A 361 26.88 5.21 4.70
CA LEU A 361 27.05 6.65 4.78
C LEU A 361 28.36 7.03 4.10
N THR A 362 28.35 8.11 3.31
CA THR A 362 29.51 8.58 2.56
C THR A 362 29.80 10.04 2.94
N PRO A 363 31.06 10.39 3.26
CA PRO A 363 32.26 9.51 3.35
C PRO A 363 32.22 8.55 4.55
N GLU A 364 32.56 7.26 4.37
CA GLU A 364 32.42 6.22 5.42
C GLU A 364 33.17 6.56 6.72
N LYS A 365 34.36 7.15 6.60
CA LYS A 365 35.23 7.55 7.73
C LYS A 365 34.56 8.51 8.73
N ASP A 366 33.61 9.33 8.28
CA ASP A 366 32.97 10.35 9.12
C ASP A 366 31.90 9.74 10.05
N PHE A 367 31.61 8.45 9.90
CA PHE A 367 30.54 7.74 10.61
C PHE A 367 31.02 6.52 11.41
N GLU A 368 32.33 6.27 11.46
CA GLU A 368 32.90 5.22 12.31
C GLU A 368 32.58 5.49 13.79
N GLY A 369 31.98 4.50 14.47
CA GLY A 369 31.66 4.58 15.89
C GLY A 369 30.50 5.52 16.26
N ILE A 370 29.72 6.01 15.29
CA ILE A 370 28.65 7.00 15.55
C ILE A 370 27.62 6.48 16.57
N GLN A 371 27.55 7.17 17.70
CA GLN A 371 26.51 6.99 18.72
C GLN A 371 25.41 8.02 18.50
N THR A 372 24.16 7.62 18.76
CA THR A 372 23.01 8.52 18.70
C THR A 372 22.40 8.65 20.09
N SER A 373 21.79 9.81 20.37
CA SER A 373 21.29 10.14 21.70
C SER A 373 19.95 9.47 22.05
N LYS A 374 19.24 8.87 21.10
CA LYS A 374 17.91 8.24 21.28
C LYS A 374 17.72 7.02 20.36
N PRO A 375 18.32 5.85 20.67
CA PRO A 375 18.13 4.64 19.88
C PRO A 375 16.64 4.32 19.72
N GLU A 376 16.18 4.17 18.47
CA GLU A 376 14.85 3.60 18.24
C GLU A 376 14.85 2.16 18.77
N LYS A 377 13.92 1.84 19.68
CA LYS A 377 13.86 0.50 20.29
C LYS A 377 13.53 -0.55 19.24
N ALA A 378 14.33 -1.62 19.21
CA ALA A 378 14.08 -2.82 18.43
C ALA A 378 12.94 -3.64 19.07
N PRO A 379 12.11 -4.36 18.29
CA PRO A 379 11.21 -5.38 18.84
C PRO A 379 12.02 -6.54 19.42
N GLU A 380 11.66 -7.05 20.60
CA GLU A 380 12.29 -8.22 21.22
C GLU A 380 11.76 -9.55 20.64
N GLY A 381 12.66 -10.53 20.48
CA GLY A 381 12.37 -11.95 20.17
C GLY A 381 12.41 -12.33 18.68
N THR A 382 13.22 -13.33 18.33
CA THR A 382 13.37 -13.85 16.95
C THR A 382 12.37 -14.97 16.66
N PHE A 383 11.46 -14.75 15.72
CA PHE A 383 10.88 -15.84 14.93
C PHE A 383 11.64 -15.90 13.60
N VAL A 384 11.94 -17.10 13.12
CA VAL A 384 12.72 -17.31 11.89
C VAL A 384 11.96 -16.67 10.70
N GLY A 385 12.64 -15.80 9.92
CA GLY A 385 12.10 -15.10 8.74
C GLY A 385 11.92 -13.58 8.91
N GLU A 386 12.04 -12.81 7.81
CA GLU A 386 12.14 -11.33 7.82
C GLU A 386 10.81 -10.57 8.06
N ASP A 387 9.64 -11.22 8.01
CA ASP A 387 8.31 -10.54 7.99
C ASP A 387 7.43 -10.82 9.22
N GLY A 388 7.83 -11.73 10.12
CA GLY A 388 7.06 -12.06 11.33
C GLY A 388 6.84 -10.88 12.29
N TYR A 389 7.77 -9.93 12.31
CA TYR A 389 7.70 -8.76 13.19
C TYR A 389 6.48 -7.88 12.93
N GLN A 390 6.03 -7.75 11.68
CA GLN A 390 4.91 -6.86 11.39
C GLN A 390 3.60 -7.36 12.00
N LYS A 391 3.39 -8.68 11.97
CA LYS A 391 2.19 -9.31 12.52
C LYS A 391 2.27 -9.35 14.04
N LYS A 392 3.46 -9.58 14.60
CA LYS A 392 3.69 -9.48 16.05
C LYS A 392 3.46 -8.05 16.55
N GLU A 393 4.07 -7.04 15.96
CA GLU A 393 3.86 -5.62 16.33
C GLU A 393 2.39 -5.22 16.22
N TRP A 394 1.72 -5.68 15.17
CA TRP A 394 0.29 -5.42 15.02
C TRP A 394 -0.53 -6.13 16.10
N ALA A 395 -0.25 -7.40 16.42
CA ALA A 395 -0.90 -8.12 17.51
C ALA A 395 -0.65 -7.46 18.87
N ASP A 396 0.57 -6.99 19.11
CA ASP A 396 0.96 -6.32 20.35
C ASP A 396 0.32 -4.93 20.45
N ALA A 397 0.17 -4.21 19.32
CA ALA A 397 -0.62 -2.98 19.25
C ALA A 397 -2.08 -3.23 19.64
N ILE A 398 -2.69 -4.31 19.12
CA ILE A 398 -4.06 -4.72 19.46
C ILE A 398 -4.20 -5.00 20.95
N ARG A 399 -3.34 -5.87 21.50
CA ARG A 399 -3.35 -6.23 22.94
C ARG A 399 -3.16 -5.02 23.84
N ALA A 400 -2.32 -4.08 23.42
CA ALA A 400 -2.07 -2.85 24.17
C ALA A 400 -3.15 -1.78 23.99
N GLY A 401 -4.06 -1.93 23.02
CA GLY A 401 -4.98 -0.87 22.60
C GLY A 401 -4.27 0.38 22.10
N LYS A 402 -3.06 0.24 21.51
CA LYS A 402 -2.16 1.33 21.12
C LYS A 402 -1.78 1.23 19.65
N PRO A 403 -2.54 1.86 18.73
CA PRO A 403 -2.25 1.83 17.30
C PRO A 403 -0.83 2.29 16.91
N THR A 404 -0.23 3.18 17.71
CA THR A 404 1.12 3.71 17.50
C THR A 404 2.23 2.69 17.69
N HIS A 405 1.95 1.52 18.29
CA HIS A 405 2.92 0.42 18.39
C HIS A 405 3.20 -0.24 17.04
N ALA A 406 2.25 -0.19 16.10
CA ALA A 406 2.44 -0.72 14.76
C ALA A 406 3.23 0.30 13.91
N ALA A 407 4.46 -0.06 13.52
CA ALA A 407 5.38 0.89 12.87
C ALA A 407 4.87 1.43 11.53
N SER A 408 4.03 0.67 10.82
CA SER A 408 3.44 1.04 9.53
C SER A 408 1.92 1.14 9.61
N ASN A 409 1.38 1.68 10.72
CA ASN A 409 -0.04 1.98 10.86
C ASN A 409 -0.57 2.92 9.76
N PHE A 410 -1.90 3.01 9.62
CA PHE A 410 -2.51 3.77 8.51
C PHE A 410 -2.34 5.30 8.61
N ASP A 411 -1.93 5.88 9.75
CA ASP A 411 -1.53 7.29 9.77
C ASP A 411 -0.27 7.50 8.95
N PHE A 412 0.77 6.69 9.19
CA PHE A 412 1.98 6.72 8.38
C PHE A 412 1.74 6.21 6.95
N ALA A 413 1.18 5.00 6.82
CA ALA A 413 1.04 4.33 5.53
C ALA A 413 0.10 5.07 4.60
N GLY A 414 -0.99 5.67 5.13
CA GLY A 414 -1.90 6.49 4.35
C GLY A 414 -1.23 7.72 3.76
N ARG A 415 -0.38 8.43 4.53
CA ARG A 415 0.38 9.59 4.03
C ARG A 415 1.37 9.21 2.93
N LEU A 416 2.11 8.12 3.14
CA LEU A 416 3.05 7.59 2.16
C LEU A 416 2.34 7.21 0.86
N THR A 417 1.26 6.42 0.95
CA THR A 417 0.50 6.01 -0.24
C THR A 417 -0.18 7.20 -0.92
N GLU A 418 -0.79 8.12 -0.16
CA GLU A 418 -1.42 9.33 -0.71
C GLU A 418 -0.42 10.15 -1.52
N ALA A 419 0.76 10.42 -0.97
CA ALA A 419 1.80 11.19 -1.63
C ALA A 419 2.33 10.49 -2.89
N MET A 420 2.66 9.20 -2.80
CA MET A 420 3.26 8.48 -3.93
C MET A 420 2.24 8.24 -5.07
N LEU A 421 0.96 8.03 -4.78
CA LEU A 421 -0.03 7.84 -5.85
C LEU A 421 -0.31 9.13 -6.66
N LEU A 422 0.08 10.32 -6.17
CA LEU A 422 0.08 11.53 -7.00
C LEU A 422 1.01 11.40 -8.22
N GLY A 423 2.09 10.61 -8.12
CA GLY A 423 2.97 10.35 -9.25
C GLY A 423 2.30 9.54 -10.36
N ASN A 424 1.44 8.58 -10.01
CA ASN A 424 0.65 7.83 -11.01
C ASN A 424 -0.29 8.75 -11.79
N ILE A 425 -0.84 9.79 -11.13
CA ILE A 425 -1.61 10.83 -11.81
C ILE A 425 -0.68 11.67 -12.69
N ALA A 426 0.43 12.17 -12.14
CA ALA A 426 1.39 13.03 -12.85
C ALA A 426 1.93 12.39 -14.14
N VAL A 427 2.19 11.09 -14.14
CA VAL A 427 2.64 10.33 -15.30
C VAL A 427 1.67 10.48 -16.48
N ARG A 428 0.36 10.56 -16.25
CA ARG A 428 -0.64 10.77 -17.30
C ARG A 428 -0.66 12.20 -17.87
N PHE A 429 0.03 13.12 -17.20
CA PHE A 429 0.21 14.51 -17.60
C PHE A 429 1.71 14.84 -17.76
N ALA A 430 2.50 13.87 -18.23
CA ALA A 430 3.94 14.01 -18.37
C ALA A 430 4.33 15.30 -19.10
N GLY A 431 5.35 15.99 -18.58
CA GLY A 431 5.77 17.33 -19.02
C GLY A 431 5.03 18.49 -18.33
N GLN A 432 4.02 18.24 -17.50
CA GLN A 432 3.32 19.28 -16.74
C GLN A 432 3.70 19.24 -15.26
N LYS A 433 3.83 20.42 -14.64
CA LYS A 433 3.90 20.57 -13.19
C LYS A 433 2.47 20.63 -12.62
N LEU A 434 2.08 19.65 -11.83
CA LEU A 434 0.79 19.63 -11.16
C LEU A 434 0.92 20.16 -9.72
N ALA A 435 0.23 21.24 -9.39
CA ALA A 435 0.25 21.86 -8.06
C ALA A 435 -0.84 21.25 -7.17
N TRP A 436 -0.46 20.69 -6.02
CA TRP A 436 -1.32 19.90 -5.15
C TRP A 436 -1.81 20.71 -3.95
N ASP A 437 -3.13 20.82 -3.82
CA ASP A 437 -3.81 21.31 -2.64
C ASP A 437 -4.26 20.12 -1.80
N ALA A 438 -3.37 19.74 -0.87
CA ALA A 438 -3.60 18.61 0.01
C ALA A 438 -4.83 18.80 0.90
N ALA A 439 -5.19 20.02 1.30
CA ALA A 439 -6.33 20.24 2.19
C ALA A 439 -7.65 19.88 1.49
N ASN A 440 -7.77 20.21 0.19
CA ASN A 440 -8.97 20.01 -0.59
C ASN A 440 -8.91 18.79 -1.54
N LEU A 441 -7.85 17.97 -1.47
CA LEU A 441 -7.63 16.80 -2.33
C LEU A 441 -7.78 17.11 -3.83
N LYS A 442 -7.14 18.18 -4.31
CA LYS A 442 -7.24 18.59 -5.73
C LYS A 442 -5.95 19.17 -6.27
N PHE A 443 -5.80 19.12 -7.58
CA PHE A 443 -4.78 19.90 -8.28
C PHE A 443 -5.33 21.27 -8.62
N THR A 444 -4.68 22.33 -8.15
CA THR A 444 -5.18 23.71 -8.32
C THR A 444 -5.10 24.22 -9.76
N ASN A 445 -4.26 23.58 -10.57
CA ASN A 445 -4.00 23.96 -11.95
C ASN A 445 -4.43 22.90 -12.98
N SER A 446 -5.13 21.83 -12.58
CA SER A 446 -5.64 20.82 -13.52
C SER A 446 -6.89 20.12 -12.98
N GLU A 447 -8.05 20.50 -13.52
CA GLU A 447 -9.32 19.83 -13.24
C GLU A 447 -9.29 18.37 -13.76
N ALA A 448 -8.66 18.15 -14.91
CA ALA A 448 -8.52 16.82 -15.51
C ALA A 448 -7.72 15.87 -14.61
N ALA A 449 -6.60 16.33 -14.03
CA ALA A 449 -5.84 15.54 -13.06
C ALA A 449 -6.63 15.33 -11.76
N THR A 450 -7.38 16.34 -11.32
CA THR A 450 -8.24 16.26 -10.11
C THR A 450 -9.30 15.17 -10.22
N LYS A 451 -9.86 14.94 -11.43
CA LYS A 451 -10.82 13.86 -11.67
C LYS A 451 -10.25 12.45 -11.42
N LEU A 452 -8.92 12.28 -11.45
CA LEU A 452 -8.24 11.00 -11.21
C LEU A 452 -7.87 10.76 -9.74
N VAL A 453 -8.09 11.74 -8.86
CA VAL A 453 -7.81 11.61 -7.41
C VAL A 453 -8.69 10.55 -6.75
N LYS A 454 -9.92 10.39 -7.25
CA LYS A 454 -10.86 9.35 -6.85
C LYS A 454 -11.26 8.52 -8.07
N THR A 455 -11.77 7.32 -7.81
CA THR A 455 -12.45 6.51 -8.83
C THR A 455 -13.93 6.37 -8.50
N GLU A 456 -14.75 6.10 -9.51
CA GLU A 456 -16.13 5.69 -9.32
C GLU A 456 -16.19 4.17 -9.18
N TYR A 457 -16.78 3.70 -8.08
CA TYR A 457 -17.02 2.28 -7.91
C TYR A 457 -18.21 1.83 -8.75
N ARG A 458 -18.09 0.61 -9.27
CA ARG A 458 -19.18 -0.08 -9.93
C ARG A 458 -20.41 -0.15 -9.01
N GLN A 459 -21.60 0.02 -9.59
CA GLN A 459 -22.87 -0.06 -8.87
C GLN A 459 -22.95 -1.36 -8.03
N GLY A 460 -23.33 -1.23 -6.76
CA GLY A 460 -23.37 -2.35 -5.81
C GLY A 460 -22.07 -2.55 -5.01
N TRP A 461 -21.02 -1.80 -5.33
CA TRP A 461 -19.76 -1.73 -4.60
C TRP A 461 -19.49 -0.33 -4.02
N ASP A 462 -20.45 0.58 -4.16
CA ASP A 462 -20.48 1.95 -3.63
C ASP A 462 -20.75 1.99 -2.11
N ILE A 463 -20.03 1.18 -1.35
CA ILE A 463 -20.23 1.01 0.10
C ILE A 463 -19.56 2.10 0.96
N LEU A 464 -18.81 3.01 0.35
CA LEU A 464 -18.20 4.10 1.12
C LEU A 464 -19.23 5.13 1.59
N GLY A 465 -20.46 5.09 1.05
CA GLY A 465 -21.38 6.20 1.13
C GLY A 465 -20.88 7.34 0.23
N THR A 466 -21.77 8.26 -0.12
CA THR A 466 -21.30 9.54 -0.67
C THR A 466 -20.54 10.23 0.46
N VAL A 467 -19.21 10.30 0.34
CA VAL A 467 -18.36 11.15 1.19
C VAL A 467 -18.58 12.60 0.83
#